data_AF-A0A382AVF5-F1
#
_entry.id   AF-A0A382AVF5-F1
#
_cell.length_a   1.000
_cell.length_b   1.000
_cell.length_c   1.000
_cell.angle_alpha   90.00
_cell.angle_beta   90.00
_cell.angle_gamma   90.00
#
_symmetry.space_group_name_H-M   'P 1'
#
loop_
_entity.id
_entity.type
_entity.pdbx_description
1 polymer ?
#
loop_
_entity_poly.entity_id
_entity_poly.type
_entity_poly.pdbx_seq_one_letter_code
_entity_poly.pdbx_strand_id
1 'polypeptide(L)'
;MKRRGIIGTEQLWSKHRSGPFDHTRDGKFLLHLAQTDRQTRMMDMAAKIRPLIAGNWKMNGLKSVGKREVTKLVTRLAKRPRAECDVLICPPATLLATLHEAVKSSRVAIGGQDCHANEAGPHTG
;
A
#
# COMPACT_ATOMS: atom_id res chain seq x y z
N MET A 1 -39.25 -7.15 -19.11
CA MET A 1 -40.25 -6.49 -18.23
C MET A 1 -39.48 -5.58 -17.26
N LYS A 2 -39.73 -4.26 -17.38
CA LYS A 2 -39.42 -3.09 -16.53
C LYS A 2 -38.23 -3.06 -15.54
N ARG A 3 -37.41 -2.00 -15.77
CA ARG A 3 -36.50 -1.29 -14.86
C ARG A 3 -37.17 -0.79 -13.57
N ARG A 4 -36.39 -0.62 -12.49
CA ARG A 4 -36.34 0.53 -11.54
C ARG A 4 -34.91 0.54 -10.96
N GLY A 5 -34.08 1.57 -10.95
CA GLY A 5 -34.27 3.02 -11.04
C GLY A 5 -33.76 3.62 -9.73
N ILE A 6 -32.76 4.52 -9.77
CA ILE A 6 -32.44 5.52 -8.74
C ILE A 6 -31.50 6.56 -9.39
N ILE A 7 -32.07 7.76 -9.57
CA ILE A 7 -31.54 9.15 -9.64
C ILE A 7 -30.21 9.44 -10.37
N GLY A 8 -30.10 10.32 -11.37
CA GLY A 8 -30.98 11.41 -11.81
C GLY A 8 -30.27 12.76 -11.71
N THR A 9 -29.27 13.01 -12.57
CA THR A 9 -28.64 14.34 -12.76
C THR A 9 -28.34 14.60 -14.24
N GLU A 10 -29.33 14.43 -15.11
CA GLU A 10 -29.26 14.92 -16.50
C GLU A 10 -30.56 15.65 -16.81
N GLN A 11 -30.72 16.85 -16.29
CA GLN A 11 -31.77 17.78 -16.72
C GLN A 11 -31.49 19.17 -16.18
N LEU A 12 -30.56 19.89 -16.81
CA LEU A 12 -30.44 21.34 -16.75
C LEU A 12 -29.63 21.84 -17.95
N TRP A 13 -30.02 21.43 -19.15
CA TRP A 13 -29.56 22.08 -20.38
C TRP A 13 -30.78 22.30 -21.29
N SER A 14 -31.52 23.35 -20.99
CA SER A 14 -32.48 23.91 -21.93
C SER A 14 -32.49 25.42 -21.81
N LYS A 15 -32.14 26.04 -22.94
CA LYS A 15 -32.49 27.39 -23.40
C LYS A 15 -31.63 28.56 -22.89
N HIS A 16 -31.24 29.36 -23.90
CA HIS A 16 -30.79 30.75 -23.85
C HIS A 16 -29.33 31.03 -23.44
N ARG A 17 -28.44 31.16 -24.43
CA ARG A 17 -28.09 32.47 -25.02
C ARG A 17 -26.82 32.35 -25.86
N SER A 18 -26.97 32.62 -27.16
CA SER A 18 -25.99 33.34 -27.95
C SER A 18 -25.63 34.67 -27.27
N GLY A 19 -24.35 34.88 -26.97
CA GLY A 19 -23.80 36.10 -26.37
C GLY A 19 -22.27 35.98 -26.26
N PRO A 20 -21.52 37.09 -26.32
CA PRO A 20 -20.10 37.08 -26.64
C PRO A 20 -19.27 36.44 -25.52
N PHE A 21 -18.14 35.87 -25.93
CA PHE A 21 -17.12 35.25 -25.09
C PHE A 21 -16.76 36.16 -23.91
N ASP A 22 -17.30 35.87 -22.72
CA ASP A 22 -16.96 36.55 -21.47
C ASP A 22 -15.87 35.75 -20.73
N HIS A 23 -14.68 36.34 -20.65
CA HIS A 23 -13.49 35.77 -20.02
C HIS A 23 -13.52 35.96 -18.50
N THR A 24 -14.55 35.43 -17.85
CA THR A 24 -14.57 35.25 -16.39
C THR A 24 -15.26 33.93 -16.04
N ARG A 25 -14.69 32.81 -16.51
CA ARG A 25 -15.00 31.50 -15.92
C ARG A 25 -14.29 31.41 -14.58
N ASP A 26 -15.06 31.71 -13.55
CA ASP A 26 -14.74 31.64 -12.13
C ASP A 26 -13.81 30.47 -11.78
N GLY A 27 -12.61 30.79 -11.29
CA GLY A 27 -11.61 29.82 -10.84
C GLY A 27 -12.13 28.85 -9.77
N LYS A 28 -13.26 29.15 -9.12
CA LYS A 28 -13.93 28.28 -8.16
C LYS A 28 -14.47 26.98 -8.79
N PHE A 29 -14.92 27.01 -10.05
CA PHE A 29 -15.45 25.82 -10.74
C PHE A 29 -14.32 24.87 -11.18
N LEU A 30 -13.20 25.44 -11.66
CA LEU A 30 -12.01 24.68 -12.02
C LEU A 30 -11.29 24.10 -10.79
N LEU A 31 -11.27 24.84 -9.67
CA LEU A 31 -10.75 24.34 -8.39
C LEU A 31 -11.58 23.17 -7.86
N HIS A 32 -12.91 23.25 -7.94
CA HIS A 32 -13.78 22.15 -7.51
C HIS A 32 -13.56 20.90 -8.36
N LEU A 33 -13.55 21.01 -9.70
CA LEU A 33 -13.28 19.88 -10.61
C LEU A 33 -11.89 19.26 -10.40
N ALA A 34 -10.86 20.08 -10.16
CA ALA A 34 -9.51 19.61 -9.85
C ALA A 34 -9.39 19.00 -8.43
N GLN A 35 -10.22 19.42 -7.49
CA GLN A 35 -10.35 18.78 -6.18
C GLN A 35 -11.08 17.43 -6.30
N THR A 36 -12.12 17.34 -7.12
CA THR A 36 -12.85 16.09 -7.38
C THR A 36 -11.95 15.05 -8.07
N ASP A 37 -11.17 15.43 -9.10
CA ASP A 37 -10.24 14.52 -9.78
C ASP A 37 -9.13 13.99 -8.85
N ARG A 38 -8.59 14.86 -7.99
CA ARG A 38 -7.60 14.49 -6.98
C ARG A 38 -8.19 13.55 -5.93
N GLN A 39 -9.41 13.81 -5.49
CA GLN A 39 -10.14 12.96 -4.54
C GLN A 39 -10.40 11.57 -5.14
N THR A 40 -10.86 11.50 -6.40
CA THR A 40 -11.12 10.24 -7.11
C THR A 40 -9.83 9.45 -7.33
N ARG A 41 -8.72 10.09 -7.73
CA ARG A 41 -7.40 9.44 -7.83
C ARG A 41 -6.87 8.92 -6.51
N MET A 42 -7.05 9.66 -5.42
CA MET A 42 -6.62 9.19 -4.09
C MET A 42 -7.46 8.00 -3.61
N MET A 43 -8.77 8.01 -3.87
CA MET A 43 -9.66 6.89 -3.54
C MET A 43 -9.37 5.64 -4.39
N ASP A 44 -9.06 5.81 -5.68
CA ASP A 44 -8.65 4.72 -6.58
C ASP A 44 -7.25 4.16 -6.24
N MET A 45 -6.30 5.04 -5.85
CA MET A 45 -5.01 4.60 -5.33
C MET A 45 -5.13 3.86 -4.01
N ALA A 46 -5.93 4.34 -3.05
CA ALA A 46 -6.16 3.66 -1.79
C ALA A 46 -6.84 2.29 -1.99
N ALA A 47 -7.74 2.16 -2.97
CA ALA A 47 -8.37 0.89 -3.32
C ALA A 47 -7.39 -0.10 -4.01
N LYS A 48 -6.27 0.38 -4.56
CA LYS A 48 -5.28 -0.43 -5.30
C LYS A 48 -4.00 -0.74 -4.51
N ILE A 49 -3.68 0.02 -3.46
CA ILE A 49 -2.48 -0.22 -2.65
C ILE A 49 -2.68 -1.48 -1.79
N ARG A 50 -1.87 -2.51 -2.05
CA ARG A 50 -1.74 -3.65 -1.13
C ARG A 50 -1.01 -3.19 0.14
N PRO A 51 -1.59 -3.34 1.34
CA PRO A 51 -0.92 -2.99 2.58
C PRO A 51 0.30 -3.87 2.86
N LEU A 52 1.35 -3.29 3.45
CA LEU A 52 2.52 -4.00 3.95
C LEU A 52 2.58 -3.86 5.48
N ILE A 53 2.70 -4.99 6.18
CA ILE A 53 2.97 -5.04 7.62
C ILE A 53 4.43 -5.44 7.81
N ALA A 54 5.27 -4.47 8.20
CA ALA A 54 6.69 -4.68 8.45
C ALA A 54 6.99 -4.70 9.96
N GLY A 55 7.50 -5.82 10.46
CA GLY A 55 7.98 -5.98 11.83
C GLY A 55 9.48 -5.73 11.94
N ASN A 56 9.89 -4.51 12.30
CA ASN A 56 11.28 -4.20 12.65
C ASN A 56 11.57 -4.65 14.09
N TRP A 57 12.42 -5.67 14.26
CA TRP A 57 12.73 -6.21 15.58
C TRP A 57 13.75 -5.38 16.35
N LYS A 58 14.34 -4.36 15.72
CA LYS A 58 15.47 -3.60 16.27
C LYS A 58 16.57 -4.58 16.71
N MET A 59 17.25 -4.30 17.81
CA MET A 59 18.29 -5.18 18.36
C MET A 59 17.71 -6.29 19.27
N ASN A 60 16.67 -7.00 18.82
CA ASN A 60 16.03 -8.07 19.62
C ASN A 60 15.96 -9.41 18.89
N GLY A 61 16.09 -10.48 19.68
CA GLY A 61 15.93 -11.86 19.24
C GLY A 61 17.20 -12.69 19.43
N LEU A 62 16.99 -13.99 19.65
CA LEU A 62 18.05 -15.01 19.66
C LEU A 62 17.76 -16.02 18.55
N LYS A 63 18.78 -16.67 17.99
CA LYS A 63 18.63 -17.58 16.83
C LYS A 63 17.51 -18.61 17.00
N SER A 64 17.51 -19.37 18.10
CA SER A 64 16.52 -20.42 18.36
C SER A 64 15.12 -19.87 18.60
N VAL A 65 15.00 -18.82 19.42
CA VAL A 65 13.75 -18.15 19.76
C VAL A 65 13.14 -17.50 18.51
N GLY A 66 13.93 -16.72 17.78
CA GLY A 66 13.51 -16.04 16.56
C GLY A 66 13.02 -17.02 15.51
N LYS A 67 13.77 -18.11 15.25
CA LYS A 67 13.34 -19.17 14.33
C LYS A 67 11.97 -19.72 14.72
N ARG A 68 11.79 -20.05 16.00
CA ARG A 68 10.51 -20.56 16.52
C ARG A 68 9.36 -19.57 16.32
N GLU A 69 9.56 -18.29 16.64
CA GLU A 69 8.50 -17.28 16.50
C GLU A 69 8.12 -17.06 15.03
N VAL A 70 9.10 -17.04 14.12
CA VAL A 70 8.85 -16.95 12.67
C VAL A 70 8.11 -18.18 12.15
N THR A 71 8.51 -19.39 12.54
CA THR A 71 7.80 -20.62 12.13
C THR A 71 6.34 -20.61 12.60
N LYS A 72 6.07 -20.14 13.83
CA LYS A 72 4.71 -19.97 14.34
C LYS A 72 3.92 -18.97 13.49
N LEU A 73 4.52 -17.83 13.13
CA LEU A 73 3.90 -16.83 12.26
C LEU A 73 3.54 -17.42 10.89
N VAL A 74 4.49 -18.10 10.23
CA VAL A 74 4.29 -18.77 8.95
C VAL A 74 3.12 -19.75 9.03
N THR A 75 3.08 -20.58 10.07
CA THR A 75 2.01 -21.56 10.28
C THR A 75 0.65 -20.89 10.44
N ARG A 76 0.58 -19.75 11.14
CA ARG A 76 -0.67 -18.98 11.32
C ARG A 76 -1.13 -18.32 10.02
N LEU A 77 -0.20 -17.78 9.23
CA LEU A 77 -0.51 -17.14 7.95
C LEU A 77 -0.91 -18.15 6.88
N ALA A 78 -0.35 -19.36 6.88
CA ALA A 78 -0.76 -20.42 5.96
C ALA A 78 -2.26 -20.77 6.09
N LYS A 79 -2.84 -20.60 7.28
CA LYS A 79 -4.28 -20.78 7.53
C LYS A 79 -5.15 -19.62 7.03
N ARG A 80 -4.55 -18.55 6.49
CA ARG A 80 -5.22 -17.34 5.99
C ARG A 80 -4.83 -17.06 4.53
N PRO A 81 -5.29 -17.90 3.57
CA PRO A 81 -4.84 -17.82 2.18
C PRO A 81 -5.26 -16.50 1.48
N ARG A 82 -6.28 -15.82 1.98
CA ARG A 82 -6.78 -14.52 1.51
C ARG A 82 -6.25 -13.32 2.32
N ALA A 83 -5.10 -13.44 3.00
CA ALA A 83 -4.50 -12.27 3.64
C ALA A 83 -4.26 -11.18 2.58
N GLU A 84 -4.90 -10.03 2.78
CA GLU A 84 -4.88 -8.90 1.82
C GLU A 84 -3.63 -8.03 1.97
N CYS A 85 -2.71 -8.40 2.86
CA CYS A 85 -1.47 -7.68 3.10
C CYS A 85 -0.23 -8.56 2.87
N ASP A 86 0.87 -7.89 2.56
CA ASP A 86 2.19 -8.48 2.55
C ASP A 86 2.82 -8.36 3.95
N VAL A 87 3.67 -9.33 4.32
CA VAL A 87 4.29 -9.41 5.65
C VAL A 87 5.80 -9.47 5.50
N LEU A 88 6.49 -8.55 6.18
CA LEU A 88 7.94 -8.44 6.21
C LEU A 88 8.45 -8.46 7.66
N ILE A 89 9.55 -9.16 7.91
CA ILE A 89 10.29 -9.09 9.17
C ILE A 89 11.70 -8.56 8.92
N CYS A 90 12.12 -7.58 9.71
CA CYS A 90 13.47 -7.02 9.69
C CYS A 90 14.19 -7.34 11.02
N PRO A 91 14.88 -8.49 11.14
CA PRO A 91 15.63 -8.87 12.35
C PRO A 91 17.02 -8.20 12.40
N PRO A 92 17.74 -8.26 13.54
CA PRO A 92 19.17 -7.94 13.57
C PRO A 92 19.94 -8.70 12.47
N ALA A 93 20.96 -8.07 11.88
CA ALA A 93 21.71 -8.62 10.75
C ALA A 93 22.23 -10.06 11.00
N THR A 94 22.64 -10.35 12.24
CA THR A 94 23.14 -11.67 12.69
C THR A 94 22.11 -12.81 12.61
N LEU A 95 20.82 -12.48 12.47
CA LEU A 95 19.73 -13.46 12.39
C LEU A 95 19.16 -13.63 10.97
N LEU A 96 19.53 -12.77 10.01
CA LEU A 96 18.95 -12.76 8.65
C LEU A 96 18.97 -14.13 8.00
N ALA A 97 20.14 -14.77 7.91
CA ALA A 97 20.28 -16.08 7.29
C ALA A 97 19.41 -17.15 7.98
N THR A 98 19.41 -17.17 9.31
CA THR A 98 18.64 -18.17 10.09
C THR A 98 17.13 -18.02 9.89
N LEU A 99 16.63 -16.78 9.87
CA LEU A 99 15.19 -16.55 9.68
C LEU A 99 14.77 -16.69 8.22
N HIS A 100 15.65 -16.36 7.26
CA HIS A 100 15.40 -16.59 5.84
C HIS A 100 15.14 -18.07 5.57
N GLU A 101 16.00 -18.96 6.09
CA GLU A 101 15.78 -20.41 5.99
C GLU A 101 14.43 -20.86 6.57
N ALA A 102 13.98 -20.23 7.65
CA ALA A 102 12.72 -20.58 8.32
C ALA A 102 11.47 -20.17 7.52
N VAL A 103 11.58 -19.20 6.60
CA VAL A 103 10.44 -18.69 5.81
C VAL A 103 10.44 -19.10 4.35
N LYS A 104 11.46 -19.83 3.86
CA LYS A 104 11.66 -20.14 2.43
C LYS A 104 10.42 -20.60 1.67
N SER A 105 9.56 -21.41 2.31
CA SER A 105 8.34 -21.95 1.70
C SER A 105 7.06 -21.18 2.08
N SER A 106 7.19 -19.92 2.49
CA SER A 106 6.10 -19.10 2.99
C SER A 106 5.97 -17.78 2.23
N ARG A 107 4.90 -17.02 2.51
CA ARG A 107 4.69 -15.67 1.98
C ARG A 107 5.31 -14.56 2.84
N VAL A 108 6.03 -14.91 3.91
CA VAL A 108 6.68 -13.94 4.80
C VAL A 108 8.05 -13.59 4.21
N ALA A 109 8.29 -12.30 3.98
CA ALA A 109 9.59 -11.80 3.55
C ALA A 109 10.51 -11.51 4.75
N ILE A 110 11.83 -11.60 4.52
CA ILE A 110 12.87 -11.17 5.46
C ILE A 110 13.67 -10.04 4.80
N GLY A 111 13.89 -8.95 5.54
CA GLY A 111 14.65 -7.79 5.06
C GLY A 111 15.71 -7.34 6.08
N GLY A 112 16.71 -6.60 5.61
CA GLY A 112 17.65 -5.89 6.50
C GLY A 112 16.95 -4.76 7.25
N GLN A 113 17.55 -4.32 8.36
CA GLN A 113 17.14 -3.09 9.05
C GLN A 113 17.82 -1.86 8.46
N ASP A 114 19.03 -2.05 7.96
CA ASP A 114 19.87 -1.04 7.33
C ASP A 114 20.81 -1.73 6.34
N CYS A 115 21.32 -0.97 5.37
CA CYS A 115 22.30 -1.44 4.39
C CYS A 115 23.16 -0.26 3.92
N HIS A 116 24.46 -0.50 3.78
CA HIS A 116 25.36 0.48 3.19
C HIS A 116 25.00 0.73 1.71
N ALA A 117 25.13 1.97 1.24
CA ALA A 117 24.74 2.35 -0.12
C ALA A 117 25.62 1.72 -1.21
N ASN A 118 26.90 1.53 -0.92
CA ASN A 118 27.82 0.83 -1.84
C ASN A 118 27.75 -0.67 -1.60
N GLU A 119 27.79 -1.45 -2.68
CA GLU A 119 27.76 -2.93 -2.66
C GLU A 119 28.95 -3.56 -1.90
N ALA A 120 30.15 -2.95 -1.98
CA ALA A 120 31.36 -3.45 -1.32
C ALA A 120 32.39 -2.33 -1.07
N GLY A 121 33.28 -2.55 -0.10
CA GLY A 121 34.38 -1.64 0.24
C GLY A 121 34.86 -1.82 1.68
N PRO A 122 35.90 -1.09 2.13
CA PRO A 122 36.41 -1.14 3.50
C PRO A 122 35.47 -0.37 4.46
N HIS A 123 34.25 -0.86 4.59
CA HIS A 123 33.21 -0.31 5.45
C HIS A 123 33.07 -1.23 6.66
N THR A 124 33.92 -1.05 7.67
CA THR A 124 33.82 -1.83 8.91
C THR A 124 32.40 -1.71 9.46
N GLY A 125 31.68 -2.83 9.45
CA GLY A 125 30.26 -2.96 9.78
C GLY A 125 29.96 -3.13 11.25
#